data_AF-A0AAW1IE36-F1
#
_entry.id   AF-A0AAW1IE36-F1
#
_cell.length_a   1.000
_cell.length_b   1.000
_cell.length_c   1.000
_cell.angle_alpha   90.00
_cell.angle_beta   90.00
_cell.angle_gamma   90.00
#
_symmetry.space_group_name_H-M   'P 1'
#
loop_
_entity.id
_entity.type
_entity.pdbx_description
1 polymer ?
#
loop_
_entity_poly.entity_id
_entity_poly.type
_entity_poly.pdbx_seq_one_letter_code
_entity_poly.pdbx_strand_id
1 'polypeptide(L)'
;MTYKQEAYVRITLNQHYRAVKEKRTGIARPSRDAAVTFTEGFNFKLALAHVDVSSLAFHVFQATSGYGRDKLIGKCVLGSYMFARGKALAQWNTAIANPMEQSQQWHVLSE
;
A
#
# COMPACT_ATOMS: atom_id res chain seq x y z
N MET A 1 8.17 0.29 29.66
CA MET A 1 7.94 1.36 28.66
C MET A 1 7.61 0.69 27.34
N THR A 2 6.33 0.64 26.97
CA THR A 2 5.91 0.04 25.70
C THR A 2 6.31 0.99 24.59
N TYR A 3 7.34 0.66 23.81
CA TYR A 3 7.73 1.46 22.66
C TYR A 3 6.55 1.54 21.70
N LYS A 4 5.91 2.71 21.66
CA LYS A 4 4.88 3.05 20.69
C LYS A 4 5.57 3.12 19.33
N GLN A 5 5.38 2.07 18.54
CA GLN A 5 6.05 1.90 17.25
C GLN A 5 5.42 2.86 16.24
N GLU A 6 6.16 3.90 15.86
CA GLU A 6 5.77 4.79 14.76
C GLU A 6 5.82 4.01 13.45
N ALA A 7 4.95 4.33 12.49
CA ALA A 7 4.88 3.61 11.23
C ALA A 7 4.65 4.54 10.05
N TYR A 8 4.99 4.08 8.86
CA TYR A 8 4.65 4.73 7.59
C TYR A 8 4.28 3.68 6.54
N VAL A 9 3.53 4.10 5.52
CA VAL A 9 3.17 3.25 4.39
C VAL A 9 3.88 3.74 3.15
N ARG A 10 4.56 2.83 2.46
CA ARG A 10 5.16 3.05 1.14
C ARG A 10 4.30 2.40 0.08
N ILE A 11 3.87 3.18 -0.90
CA ILE A 11 3.06 2.73 -2.03
C ILE A 11 3.91 2.79 -3.30
N THR A 12 4.07 1.64 -3.95
CA THR A 12 4.84 1.50 -5.18
C THR A 12 3.93 1.04 -6.31
N LEU A 13 3.84 1.84 -7.37
CA LEU A 13 3.28 1.42 -8.65
C LEU A 13 4.36 0.63 -9.39
N ASN A 14 4.06 -0.62 -9.69
CA ASN A 14 4.88 -1.50 -10.50
C ASN A 14 4.24 -1.72 -11.87
N GLN A 15 5.08 -1.84 -12.89
CA GLN A 15 4.71 -2.33 -14.21
C GLN A 15 5.63 -3.50 -14.54
N HIS A 16 5.03 -4.64 -14.86
CA HIS A 16 5.72 -5.92 -14.90
C HIS A 16 6.49 -6.16 -13.57
N TYR A 17 7.82 -6.27 -13.65
CA TYR A 17 8.69 -6.48 -12.50
C TYR A 17 9.39 -5.20 -12.02
N ARG A 18 9.09 -4.04 -12.60
CA ARG A 18 9.78 -2.77 -12.32
C ARG A 18 8.91 -1.81 -11.52
N ALA A 19 9.48 -1.25 -10.46
CA ALA A 19 8.91 -0.10 -9.77
C ALA A 19 9.04 1.15 -10.66
N VAL A 20 7.91 1.71 -11.08
CA VAL A 20 7.88 2.90 -11.95
C VAL A 20 7.61 4.19 -11.17
N LYS A 21 6.91 4.09 -10.04
CA LYS A 21 6.69 5.22 -9.15
C LYS A 21 6.55 4.77 -7.70
N GLU A 22 7.23 5.47 -6.81
CA GLU A 22 7.10 5.27 -5.37
C GLU A 22 6.63 6.56 -4.70
N LYS A 23 5.77 6.41 -3.69
CA LYS A 23 5.30 7.45 -2.78
C LYS A 23 5.23 6.86 -1.37
N ARG A 24 5.23 7.70 -0.34
CA ARG A 24 5.03 7.25 1.04
C ARG A 24 4.26 8.29 1.84
N THR A 25 3.64 7.82 2.91
CA THR A 25 3.05 8.68 3.94
C THR A 25 4.14 9.38 4.76
N GLY A 26 3.73 10.35 5.56
CA GLY A 26 4.48 10.74 6.74
C GLY A 26 4.59 9.59 7.75
N ILE A 27 5.47 9.76 8.73
CA ILE A 27 5.56 8.86 9.88
C ILE A 27 4.43 9.21 10.84
N ALA A 28 3.57 8.23 11.14
CA ALA A 28 2.44 8.36 12.03
C ALA A 28 2.73 7.71 13.39
N ARG A 29 2.26 8.35 14.45
CA ARG A 29 2.37 7.86 15.83
C ARG A 29 1.14 7.05 16.22
N PRO A 30 1.30 5.98 17.01
CA PRO A 30 0.16 5.19 17.46
C PRO A 30 -0.67 5.95 18.52
N SER A 31 -1.98 5.82 18.41
CA SER A 31 -2.99 6.32 19.35
C SER A 31 -2.91 5.62 20.71
N ARG A 32 -3.81 5.96 21.65
CA ARG A 32 -3.81 5.38 23.01
C ARG A 32 -4.09 3.87 23.00
N ASP A 33 -4.91 3.41 22.07
CA ASP A 33 -5.26 2.01 21.77
C ASP A 33 -4.25 1.32 20.85
N ALA A 34 -3.08 1.93 20.60
CA ALA A 34 -2.00 1.41 19.76
C ALA A 34 -2.32 1.27 18.26
N ALA A 35 -3.46 1.79 17.78
CA ALA A 35 -3.75 1.88 16.35
C ALA A 35 -2.90 2.98 15.67
N VAL A 36 -2.51 2.77 14.42
CA VAL A 36 -1.85 3.78 13.59
C VAL A 36 -2.76 4.11 12.41
N THR A 37 -3.06 5.39 12.22
CA THR A 37 -3.97 5.88 11.18
C THR A 37 -3.23 6.75 10.18
N PHE A 38 -3.50 6.54 8.90
CA PHE A 38 -2.98 7.34 7.80
C PHE A 38 -4.17 7.92 7.01
N THR A 39 -4.18 9.24 6.82
CA THR A 39 -5.22 9.95 6.06
C THR A 39 -4.58 10.80 4.96
N GLU A 40 -3.76 10.15 4.12
CA GLU A 40 -3.06 10.76 3.00
C GLU A 40 -3.54 10.18 1.67
N GLY A 41 -3.75 11.04 0.67
CA GLY A 41 -4.18 10.66 -0.67
C GLY A 41 -3.01 10.61 -1.65
N PHE A 42 -2.93 9.56 -2.47
CA PHE A 42 -1.89 9.39 -3.49
C PHE A 42 -2.49 9.20 -4.88
N ASN A 43 -2.05 10.03 -5.82
CA ASN A 43 -2.44 9.91 -7.23
C ASN A 43 -1.35 9.23 -8.06
N PHE A 44 -1.69 8.22 -8.84
CA PHE A 44 -0.80 7.55 -9.78
C PHE A 44 -1.38 7.63 -11.19
N LYS A 45 -0.53 7.89 -12.18
CA LYS A 45 -0.93 7.84 -13.58
C LYS A 45 -0.84 6.40 -14.06
N LEU A 46 -1.95 5.84 -14.52
CA LEU A 46 -2.04 4.49 -15.08
C LEU A 46 -2.70 4.57 -16.46
N ALA A 47 -1.99 4.17 -17.51
CA ALA A 47 -2.55 4.07 -18.84
C ALA A 47 -3.36 2.77 -18.96
N LEU A 48 -4.50 2.80 -19.67
CA LEU A 48 -5.36 1.62 -19.88
C LEU A 48 -4.58 0.44 -20.50
N ALA A 49 -3.67 0.73 -21.43
CA ALA A 49 -2.80 -0.27 -22.05
C ALA A 49 -1.87 -1.00 -21.05
N HIS A 50 -1.67 -0.46 -19.85
CA HIS A 50 -0.78 -1.02 -18.84
C HIS A 50 -1.52 -1.64 -17.66
N VAL A 51 -2.86 -1.62 -17.63
CA VAL A 51 -3.65 -2.11 -16.48
C VAL A 51 -3.33 -3.58 -16.17
N ASP A 52 -3.26 -4.43 -17.19
CA ASP A 52 -3.01 -5.87 -17.04
C ASP A 52 -1.59 -6.20 -16.56
N VAL A 53 -0.66 -5.25 -16.72
CA VAL A 53 0.74 -5.40 -16.33
C VAL A 53 1.08 -4.55 -15.12
N SER A 54 0.10 -3.92 -14.47
CA SER A 54 0.34 -3.02 -13.33
C SER A 54 -0.11 -3.60 -11.99
N SER A 55 0.59 -3.18 -10.93
CA SER A 55 0.19 -3.41 -9.55
C SER A 55 0.57 -2.24 -8.65
N LEU A 56 -0.19 -2.04 -7.57
CA LEU A 56 0.12 -1.18 -6.44
C LEU A 56 0.51 -2.05 -5.25
N ALA A 57 1.76 -1.95 -4.83
CA ALA A 57 2.26 -2.62 -3.63
C ALA A 57 2.31 -1.64 -2.45
N PHE A 58 1.64 -2.00 -1.37
CA PHE A 58 1.63 -1.25 -0.12
C PHE A 58 2.53 -1.97 0.86
N HIS A 59 3.58 -1.31 1.33
CA HIS A 59 4.49 -1.82 2.34
C HIS A 59 4.34 -1.00 3.60
N VAL A 60 4.01 -1.65 4.71
CA VAL A 60 3.88 -1.01 6.01
C VAL A 60 5.20 -1.19 6.75
N PHE A 61 5.82 -0.09 7.14
CA PHE A 61 7.08 -0.08 7.85
C PHE A 61 6.89 0.43 9.26
N GLN A 62 7.57 -0.23 10.20
CA GLN A 62 7.89 0.32 11.50
C GLN A 62 9.09 1.26 11.35
N ALA A 63 8.88 2.54 11.66
CA ALA A 63 9.94 3.54 11.67
C ALA A 63 10.84 3.32 12.90
N THR A 64 12.15 3.28 12.68
CA THR A 64 13.15 3.20 13.76
C THR A 64 13.80 4.56 13.94
N SER A 65 13.77 5.09 15.17
CA SER A 65 14.48 6.33 15.48
C SER A 65 15.98 6.07 15.70
N GLY A 66 16.83 6.91 15.12
CA GLY A 66 18.29 6.84 15.29
C GLY A 66 18.99 5.92 14.29
N TYR A 67 20.06 5.24 14.74
CA TYR A 67 20.90 4.38 13.89
C TYR A 67 20.30 2.97 13.78
N GLY A 68 19.27 2.83 12.94
CA GLY A 68 18.64 1.54 12.64
C GLY A 68 17.95 1.57 11.28
N ARG A 69 17.70 0.38 10.69
CA ARG A 69 16.89 0.27 9.47
C ARG A 69 15.42 0.09 9.86
N ASP A 70 14.54 0.77 9.14
CA ASP A 70 13.10 0.57 9.26
C ASP A 70 12.74 -0.90 9.00
N LYS A 71 11.86 -1.45 9.83
CA LYS A 71 11.46 -2.86 9.77
C LYS A 71 10.17 -2.97 8.96
N LEU A 72 10.14 -3.86 7.97
CA LEU A 72 8.89 -4.20 7.28
C LEU A 72 7.97 -4.95 8.25
N ILE A 73 6.76 -4.44 8.45
CA ILE A 73 5.69 -5.12 9.19
C ILE A 73 4.98 -6.11 8.27
N GLY A 74 4.75 -5.71 7.02
CA GLY A 74 4.15 -6.55 6.00
C GLY A 74 3.74 -5.74 4.78
N LYS A 75 3.21 -6.44 3.78
CA LYS A 75 2.77 -5.88 2.51
C LYS A 75 1.43 -6.42 2.05
N CYS A 76 0.72 -5.64 1.26
CA CYS A 76 -0.38 -6.12 0.43
C CYS A 76 -0.23 -5.57 -0.99
N VAL A 77 -0.73 -6.31 -1.97
CA VAL A 77 -0.62 -5.94 -3.38
C VAL A 77 -2.00 -5.94 -4.01
N LEU A 78 -2.36 -4.82 -4.63
CA LEU A 78 -3.50 -4.70 -5.54
C LEU A 78 -2.97 -4.72 -6.97
N GLY A 79 -3.61 -5.41 -7.88
CA GLY A 79 -3.13 -5.46 -9.26
C GLY A 79 -3.95 -6.42 -10.10
N SER A 80 -3.56 -6.52 -11.37
CA SER A 80 -4.17 -7.46 -12.30
C SER A 80 -4.04 -8.92 -11.83
N TYR A 81 -4.67 -9.83 -12.58
CA TYR A 81 -4.56 -11.27 -12.34
C TYR A 81 -3.10 -11.77 -12.36
N MET A 82 -2.12 -11.02 -12.88
CA MET A 82 -0.72 -11.42 -12.78
C MET A 82 -0.12 -11.19 -11.38
N PHE A 83 -0.68 -10.30 -10.57
CA PHE A 83 -0.06 -9.83 -9.31
C PHE A 83 -0.89 -10.08 -8.05
N ALA A 84 -2.21 -10.17 -8.17
CA ALA A 84 -3.11 -10.29 -7.02
C ALA A 84 -4.11 -11.44 -7.20
N ARG A 85 -4.67 -11.92 -6.08
CA ARG A 85 -5.72 -12.94 -6.04
C ARG A 85 -6.81 -12.54 -5.03
N GLY A 86 -7.96 -13.21 -5.13
CA GLY A 86 -9.07 -13.04 -4.19
C GLY A 86 -9.52 -11.59 -4.06
N LYS A 87 -9.67 -11.14 -2.81
CA LYS A 87 -10.15 -9.79 -2.45
C LYS A 87 -9.34 -8.65 -3.06
N ALA A 88 -8.02 -8.80 -3.17
CA ALA A 88 -7.14 -7.78 -3.76
C ALA A 88 -7.36 -7.63 -5.27
N LEU A 89 -7.49 -8.76 -5.98
CA LEU A 89 -7.83 -8.75 -7.41
C LEU A 89 -9.24 -8.21 -7.65
N ALA A 90 -10.21 -8.61 -6.82
CA ALA A 90 -11.58 -8.14 -6.93
C ALA A 90 -11.64 -6.61 -6.80
N GLN A 91 -11.00 -6.03 -5.79
CA GLN A 91 -10.97 -4.57 -5.62
C GLN A 91 -10.28 -3.87 -6.79
N TRP A 92 -9.16 -4.41 -7.30
CA TRP A 92 -8.50 -3.87 -8.49
C TRP A 92 -9.45 -3.82 -9.68
N ASN A 93 -10.12 -4.93 -9.99
CA ASN A 93 -11.05 -5.01 -11.11
C ASN A 93 -12.23 -4.05 -10.92
N THR A 94 -12.80 -3.94 -9.71
CA THR A 94 -13.88 -2.99 -9.41
C THR A 94 -13.44 -1.55 -9.63
N ALA A 95 -12.23 -1.16 -9.18
CA ALA A 95 -11.71 0.19 -9.32
C ALA A 95 -11.45 0.57 -10.79
N ILE A 96 -10.99 -0.38 -11.61
CA ILE A 96 -10.79 -0.16 -13.06
C ILE A 96 -12.13 -0.10 -13.80
N ALA A 97 -13.09 -0.95 -13.45
CA ALA A 97 -14.40 -1.00 -14.10
C ALA A 97 -15.26 0.24 -13.78
N ASN A 98 -15.10 0.82 -12.58
CA ASN A 98 -15.90 1.94 -12.09
C ASN A 98 -14.99 3.11 -11.65
N PRO A 99 -14.30 3.79 -12.58
CA PRO A 99 -13.24 4.76 -12.26
C PRO A 99 -13.71 6.02 -11.51
N MET A 100 -15.01 6.30 -11.48
CA MET A 100 -15.60 7.44 -10.78
C MET A 100 -16.10 7.08 -9.38
N GLU A 101 -16.06 5.80 -9.02
CA GLU A 101 -16.54 5.30 -7.73
C GLU A 101 -15.38 5.00 -6.78
N GLN A 102 -15.57 5.35 -5.51
CA GLN A 102 -14.61 5.01 -4.47
C GLN A 102 -14.85 3.58 -3.99
N SER A 103 -13.79 2.79 -3.93
CA SER A 103 -13.83 1.43 -3.39
C SER A 103 -12.95 1.33 -2.15
N GLN A 104 -13.55 0.99 -1.01
CA GLN A 104 -12.86 0.79 0.27
C GLN A 104 -12.95 -0.67 0.69
N GLN A 105 -11.79 -1.27 1.01
CA GLN A 105 -11.73 -2.66 1.43
C GLN A 105 -10.53 -2.92 2.35
N TRP A 106 -10.72 -3.76 3.35
CA TRP A 106 -9.64 -4.26 4.20
C TRP A 106 -8.84 -5.35 3.49
N HIS A 107 -7.51 -5.30 3.65
CA HIS A 107 -6.57 -6.33 3.21
C HIS A 107 -5.72 -6.80 4.36
N VAL A 108 -5.40 -8.09 4.36
CA VAL A 108 -4.45 -8.67 5.30
C VAL A 108 -3.04 -8.37 4.81
N LEU A 109 -2.15 -7.99 5.73
CA LEU A 109 -0.73 -7.84 5.44
C LEU A 109 -0.07 -9.23 5.44
N SER A 110 0.80 -9.45 4.46
CA SER A 110 1.63 -10.65 4.30
C SER A 110 3.10 -10.28 4.43
N GLU A 111 3.95 -11.19 4.90
CA GLU A 111 5.42 -11.01 4.83
C GLU A 111 5.97 -11.38 3.44
#